data_AF-A0A482RP28-F1
#
_entry.id   AF-A0A482RP28-F1
#
_cell.length_a   1.000
_cell.length_b   1.000
_cell.length_c   1.000
_cell.angle_alpha   90.00
_cell.angle_beta   90.00
_cell.angle_gamma   90.00
#
_symmetry.space_group_name_H-M   'P 1'
#
loop_
_entity.id
_entity.type
_entity.pdbx_description
1 polymer ?
#
loop_
_entity_poly.entity_id
_entity_poly.type
_entity_poly.pdbx_seq_one_letter_code
_entity_poly.pdbx_strand_id
1 'polypeptide(L)'
;MCAGSVEIFRGHPTAFSLLQPTTPSTAKIINLIGTQGAKTVAFIADDVRYTRDPCFVEQERLNVQRVGQFGSNNVTLIPVTTNEAVKRAVIDSFWAYATVQKPDIVYICCDFVQAVAIVRRARELQVNVNAMVTRNVIVDPRLENETDLLDSGVLDRGSWIPIREYDKPLAIDDECLTLSPIGCVDGFMLDQWAQQYTGRAATSSTAEQFGALQVLSQAIEAAGSVDIPAVVIQLESVYFSTVFGLSVYGRVSHMVARETYVRQLLGGTYKIVAPPSAAQAVIVYPRPTWQYSDCTRTHGCNGHGACQNDGSCACDFGWTGRQCSAQWGIPVLIVGIILALLLFTRGLMSALANARVKRELHAAHWRGQT
;
A
#
# COMPACT_ATOMS: atom_id res chain seq x y z
N MET A 1 10.47 -17.29 11.36
CA MET A 1 10.08 -18.26 10.30
C MET A 1 11.18 -18.33 9.26
N CYS A 2 11.99 -19.40 9.26
CA CYS A 2 13.00 -19.63 8.21
C CYS A 2 12.41 -20.29 6.94
N ALA A 3 11.12 -20.65 6.97
CA ALA A 3 10.47 -21.58 6.03
C ALA A 3 10.28 -21.08 4.58
N GLY A 4 10.86 -19.94 4.20
CA GLY A 4 10.83 -19.40 2.82
C GLY A 4 12.06 -19.72 1.97
N SER A 5 13.15 -20.20 2.57
CA SER A 5 14.41 -20.49 1.87
C SER A 5 14.39 -21.91 1.31
N VAL A 6 14.55 -22.03 -0.01
CA VAL A 6 14.58 -23.33 -0.72
C VAL A 6 15.70 -24.22 -0.22
N GLU A 7 16.82 -23.64 0.25
CA GLU A 7 17.99 -24.39 0.71
C GLU A 7 17.72 -25.23 1.97
N ILE A 8 16.69 -24.88 2.75
CA ILE A 8 16.28 -25.66 3.94
C ILE A 8 15.58 -26.97 3.54
N PHE A 9 14.93 -26.97 2.37
CA PHE A 9 14.08 -28.07 1.93
C PHE A 9 14.74 -28.90 0.83
N ARG A 10 15.55 -28.26 -0.02
CA ARG A 10 16.30 -28.92 -1.09
C ARG A 10 17.28 -29.93 -0.50
N GLY A 11 17.20 -31.18 -0.97
CA GLY A 11 18.06 -32.27 -0.50
C GLY A 11 17.60 -32.90 0.82
N HIS A 12 16.47 -32.46 1.38
CA HIS A 12 15.86 -33.02 2.57
C HIS A 12 14.53 -33.69 2.19
N PRO A 13 14.53 -35.01 1.86
CA PRO A 13 13.35 -35.72 1.32
C PRO A 13 12.14 -35.77 2.25
N THR A 14 12.31 -35.42 3.52
CA THR A 14 11.24 -35.43 4.53
C THR A 14 10.84 -34.03 4.99
N ALA A 15 11.40 -32.97 4.39
CA ALA A 15 11.11 -31.59 4.76
C ALA A 15 10.32 -30.89 3.65
N PHE A 16 9.12 -30.43 3.97
CA PHE A 16 8.21 -29.72 3.05
C PHE A 16 7.76 -28.38 3.63
N SER A 17 7.51 -27.39 2.76
CA SER A 17 7.04 -26.06 3.15
C SER A 17 5.72 -25.70 2.49
N LEU A 18 4.74 -25.31 3.30
CA LEU A 18 3.51 -24.67 2.82
C LEU A 18 3.72 -23.21 2.38
N LEU A 19 4.93 -22.68 2.55
CA LEU A 19 5.31 -21.39 2.00
C LEU A 19 5.96 -21.57 0.64
N GLN A 20 5.84 -20.52 -0.17
CA GLN A 20 6.50 -20.46 -1.45
C GLN A 20 7.98 -20.08 -1.28
N PRO A 21 8.82 -20.45 -2.26
CA PRO A 21 10.14 -19.86 -2.40
C PRO A 21 10.07 -18.33 -2.40
N THR A 22 10.74 -17.68 -1.45
CA THR A 22 10.67 -16.21 -1.31
C THR A 22 11.32 -15.49 -2.47
N THR A 23 12.42 -16.00 -3.03
CA THR A 23 13.15 -15.36 -4.13
C THR A 23 12.34 -15.25 -5.43
N PRO A 24 11.78 -16.34 -6.00
CA PRO A 24 10.88 -16.25 -7.15
C PRO A 24 9.65 -15.38 -6.86
N SER A 25 9.16 -15.44 -5.63
CA SER A 25 8.14 -14.53 -5.17
C SER A 25 8.60 -13.08 -5.36
N THR A 26 9.68 -12.65 -4.72
CA THR A 26 10.18 -11.26 -4.81
C THR A 26 10.34 -10.80 -6.26
N ALA A 27 10.86 -11.66 -7.14
CA ALA A 27 10.89 -11.39 -8.58
C ALA A 27 9.49 -11.12 -9.17
N LYS A 28 8.48 -11.96 -8.90
CA LYS A 28 7.11 -11.81 -9.45
C LYS A 28 6.49 -10.44 -9.14
N ILE A 29 6.60 -9.94 -7.91
CA ILE A 29 6.00 -8.63 -7.53
C ILE A 29 6.79 -7.46 -8.12
N ILE A 30 8.13 -7.54 -8.14
CA ILE A 30 8.96 -6.51 -8.79
C ILE A 30 8.64 -6.46 -10.29
N ASN A 31 8.54 -7.63 -10.94
CA ASN A 31 8.26 -7.72 -12.36
C ASN A 31 6.87 -7.21 -12.72
N LEU A 32 5.89 -7.46 -11.86
CA LEU A 32 4.54 -6.91 -11.96
C LEU A 32 4.54 -5.37 -11.92
N ILE A 33 5.38 -4.75 -11.07
CA ILE A 33 5.54 -3.30 -11.04
C ILE A 33 6.35 -2.83 -12.26
N GLY A 34 7.30 -3.62 -12.74
CA GLY A 34 8.02 -3.41 -14.00
C GLY A 34 7.08 -3.28 -15.20
N THR A 35 5.97 -4.04 -15.25
CA THR A 35 4.96 -3.87 -16.31
C THR A 35 4.18 -2.56 -16.22
N GLN A 36 4.24 -1.85 -15.08
CA GLN A 36 3.68 -0.50 -14.91
C GLN A 36 4.67 0.61 -15.31
N GLY A 37 5.86 0.24 -15.82
CA GLY A 37 6.86 1.18 -16.33
C GLY A 37 8.05 1.41 -15.39
N ALA A 38 8.12 0.73 -14.24
CA ALA A 38 9.31 0.76 -13.40
C ALA A 38 10.53 0.18 -14.13
N LYS A 39 11.70 0.77 -13.91
CA LYS A 39 12.96 0.38 -14.58
C LYS A 39 14.04 -0.01 -13.60
N THR A 40 13.99 0.48 -12.37
CA THR A 40 15.05 0.27 -11.37
C THR A 40 14.51 -0.19 -10.02
N VAL A 41 15.29 -0.99 -9.29
CA VAL A 41 14.96 -1.43 -7.93
C VAL A 41 16.15 -1.35 -7.00
N ALA A 42 15.96 -0.76 -5.82
CA ALA A 42 16.90 -0.79 -4.70
C ALA A 42 16.39 -1.70 -3.59
N PHE A 43 17.30 -2.42 -2.94
CA PHE A 43 16.97 -3.35 -1.87
C PHE A 43 17.57 -2.92 -0.53
N ILE A 44 16.76 -3.05 0.53
CA ILE A 44 17.21 -2.93 1.92
C ILE A 44 16.66 -4.11 2.71
N ALA A 45 17.49 -4.72 3.55
CA ALA A 45 17.12 -5.87 4.36
C ALA A 45 17.73 -5.76 5.76
N ASP A 46 17.16 -6.48 6.73
CA ASP A 46 17.91 -6.79 7.94
C ASP A 46 18.99 -7.86 7.63
N ASP A 47 20.04 -7.92 8.43
CA ASP A 47 21.08 -8.95 8.28
C ASP A 47 20.69 -10.26 9.01
N VAL A 48 19.42 -10.64 8.90
CA VAL A 48 18.94 -11.94 9.35
C VAL A 48 18.60 -12.78 8.12
N ARG A 49 19.20 -13.96 7.99
CA ARG A 49 19.13 -14.79 6.78
C ARG A 49 17.71 -14.93 6.22
N TYR A 50 16.71 -15.24 7.06
CA TYR A 50 15.35 -15.52 6.59
C TYR A 50 14.64 -14.32 5.93
N THR A 51 15.00 -13.10 6.33
CA THR A 51 14.48 -11.83 5.81
C THR A 51 15.38 -11.26 4.74
N ARG A 52 16.69 -11.48 4.83
CA ARG A 52 17.69 -11.09 3.83
C ARG A 52 17.57 -11.84 2.51
N ASP A 53 17.42 -13.17 2.54
CA ASP A 53 17.44 -14.02 1.35
C ASP A 53 16.44 -13.59 0.25
N PRO A 54 15.19 -13.18 0.55
CA PRO A 54 14.28 -12.60 -0.45
C PRO A 54 14.87 -11.42 -1.25
N CYS A 55 15.73 -10.60 -0.64
CA CYS A 55 16.37 -9.44 -1.29
C CYS A 55 17.56 -9.85 -2.17
N PHE A 56 18.04 -11.09 -2.07
CA PHE A 56 19.18 -11.62 -2.83
C PHE A 56 18.75 -12.27 -4.14
N VAL A 57 17.58 -11.88 -4.66
CA VAL A 57 17.07 -12.31 -5.97
C VAL A 57 18.05 -12.02 -7.12
N GLU A 58 18.32 -13.02 -7.95
CA GLU A 58 19.26 -12.89 -9.05
C GLU A 58 18.74 -11.89 -10.09
N GLN A 59 19.64 -11.08 -10.67
CA GLN A 59 19.27 -10.06 -11.66
C GLN A 59 18.53 -10.65 -12.88
N GLU A 60 18.88 -11.86 -13.30
CA GLU A 60 18.24 -12.57 -14.43
C GLU A 60 16.75 -12.86 -14.20
N ARG A 61 16.28 -12.85 -12.95
CA ARG A 61 14.86 -13.01 -12.61
C ARG A 61 14.10 -11.69 -12.59
N LEU A 62 14.80 -10.56 -12.65
CA LEU A 62 14.22 -9.21 -12.60
C LEU A 62 14.13 -8.62 -14.00
N ASN A 63 12.97 -8.09 -14.37
CA ASN A 63 12.78 -7.28 -15.58
C ASN A 63 13.16 -5.79 -15.37
N VAL A 64 13.59 -5.43 -14.17
CA VAL A 64 14.10 -4.11 -13.79
C VAL A 64 15.57 -4.23 -13.38
N GLN A 65 16.32 -3.14 -13.57
CA GLN A 65 17.72 -3.07 -13.17
C GLN A 65 17.85 -2.92 -11.65
N ARG A 66 18.58 -3.83 -11.01
CA ARG A 66 19.00 -3.67 -9.62
C ARG A 66 20.00 -2.51 -9.52
N VAL A 67 19.73 -1.58 -8.62
CA VAL A 67 20.64 -0.48 -8.24
C VAL A 67 20.92 -0.57 -6.74
N GLY A 68 22.19 -0.40 -6.37
CA GLY A 68 22.58 -0.33 -4.96
C GLY A 68 24.05 0.02 -4.84
N GLN A 69 24.40 0.72 -3.77
CA GLN A 69 25.78 1.15 -3.51
C GLN A 69 26.48 0.27 -2.46
N PHE A 70 25.72 -0.45 -1.63
CA PHE A 70 26.22 -1.08 -0.42
C PHE A 70 25.97 -2.59 -0.42
N GLY A 71 26.85 -3.31 0.27
CA GLY A 71 26.70 -4.74 0.58
C GLY A 71 26.99 -5.70 -0.56
N SER A 72 26.93 -6.99 -0.25
CA SER A 72 26.94 -8.05 -1.25
C SER A 72 25.65 -8.01 -2.06
N ASN A 73 25.76 -8.27 -3.38
CA ASN A 73 24.62 -8.26 -4.30
C ASN A 73 23.84 -6.94 -4.36
N ASN A 74 24.47 -5.80 -4.05
CA ASN A 74 23.84 -4.47 -4.05
C ASN A 74 22.59 -4.40 -3.14
N VAL A 75 22.67 -4.99 -1.95
CA VAL A 75 21.64 -4.92 -0.91
C VAL A 75 22.19 -4.19 0.32
N THR A 76 21.51 -3.13 0.75
CA THR A 76 21.85 -2.49 2.03
C THR A 76 21.39 -3.36 3.18
N LEU A 77 22.33 -3.76 4.04
CA LEU A 77 22.07 -4.62 5.20
C LEU A 77 22.02 -3.79 6.49
N ILE A 78 20.91 -3.89 7.22
CA ILE A 78 20.77 -3.33 8.56
C ILE A 78 21.34 -4.36 9.55
N PRO A 79 22.39 -4.02 10.31
CA PRO A 79 23.04 -4.97 11.20
C PRO A 79 22.11 -5.45 12.31
N VAL A 80 22.27 -6.71 12.71
CA VAL A 80 21.58 -7.29 13.87
C VAL A 80 22.20 -6.71 15.15
N THR A 81 21.66 -5.58 15.60
CA THR A 81 22.12 -4.86 16.80
C THR A 81 20.93 -4.34 17.61
N THR A 82 21.13 -4.13 18.90
CA THR A 82 20.17 -3.41 19.76
C THR A 82 20.40 -1.90 19.74
N ASN A 83 21.47 -1.43 19.09
CA ASN A 83 21.77 -0.01 19.00
C ASN A 83 20.93 0.66 17.90
N GLU A 84 19.85 1.32 18.30
CA GLU A 84 18.93 2.02 17.40
C GLU A 84 19.58 3.18 16.64
N ALA A 85 20.64 3.81 17.17
CA ALA A 85 21.36 4.86 16.46
C ALA A 85 22.12 4.29 15.25
N VAL A 86 22.68 3.08 15.38
CA VAL A 86 23.37 2.39 14.27
C VAL A 86 22.36 2.01 13.19
N LYS A 87 21.21 1.43 13.55
CA LYS A 87 20.14 1.12 12.58
C LYS A 87 19.68 2.38 11.85
N ARG A 88 19.42 3.46 12.60
CA ARG A 88 19.00 4.74 12.03
C ARG A 88 20.02 5.31 11.06
N ALA A 89 21.31 5.27 11.39
CA ALA A 89 22.37 5.75 10.50
C ALA A 89 22.40 4.99 9.15
N VAL A 90 22.17 3.67 9.17
CA VAL A 90 22.09 2.86 7.94
C VAL A 90 20.85 3.21 7.12
N ILE A 91 19.69 3.37 7.76
CA ILE A 91 18.44 3.77 7.10
C ILE A 91 18.58 5.17 6.49
N ASP A 92 19.18 6.11 7.20
CA ASP A 92 19.42 7.48 6.73
C ASP A 92 20.34 7.49 5.52
N SER A 93 21.41 6.69 5.56
CA SER A 93 22.34 6.53 4.43
C SER A 93 21.64 5.92 3.21
N PHE A 94 20.76 4.94 3.43
CA PHE A 94 19.96 4.35 2.36
C PHE A 94 19.00 5.36 1.72
N TRP A 95 18.30 6.16 2.51
CA TRP A 95 17.38 7.16 1.97
C TRP A 95 18.10 8.34 1.30
N ALA A 96 19.29 8.72 1.79
CA ALA A 96 20.16 9.67 1.10
C ALA A 96 20.56 9.14 -0.29
N TYR A 97 20.96 7.86 -0.37
CA TYR A 97 21.23 7.19 -1.65
C TYR A 97 20.00 7.18 -2.58
N ALA A 98 18.84 6.77 -2.07
CA ALA A 98 17.61 6.69 -2.85
C ALA A 98 17.15 8.06 -3.37
N THR A 99 17.41 9.13 -2.62
CA THR A 99 17.11 10.51 -3.04
C THR A 99 17.93 10.93 -4.26
N VAL A 100 19.21 10.52 -4.30
CA VAL A 100 20.13 10.84 -5.40
C VAL A 100 19.87 9.94 -6.60
N GLN A 101 19.77 8.62 -6.39
CA GLN A 101 19.63 7.65 -7.48
C GLN A 101 18.21 7.53 -8.04
N LYS A 102 17.20 7.95 -7.26
CA LYS A 102 15.77 7.88 -7.61
C LYS A 102 15.36 6.50 -8.15
N PRO A 103 15.58 5.40 -7.40
CA PRO A 103 15.10 4.10 -7.82
C PRO A 103 13.57 4.13 -7.96
N ASP A 104 13.05 3.47 -8.98
CA ASP A 104 11.60 3.37 -9.19
C ASP A 104 10.94 2.54 -8.08
N ILE A 105 11.61 1.48 -7.64
CA ILE A 105 11.13 0.56 -6.61
C ILE A 105 12.13 0.55 -5.46
N VAL A 106 11.63 0.66 -4.23
CA VAL A 106 12.35 0.27 -3.02
C VAL A 106 11.72 -0.98 -2.46
N TYR A 107 12.48 -2.08 -2.43
CA TYR A 107 12.04 -3.35 -1.86
C TYR A 107 12.67 -3.55 -0.47
N ILE A 108 11.82 -3.73 0.54
CA ILE A 108 12.18 -3.76 1.96
C ILE A 108 11.98 -5.19 2.47
N CYS A 109 13.07 -5.96 2.61
CA CYS A 109 13.06 -7.29 3.18
C CYS A 109 13.43 -7.28 4.66
N CYS A 110 12.52 -6.76 5.47
CA CYS A 110 12.68 -6.73 6.92
C CYS A 110 11.44 -7.33 7.60
N ASP A 111 11.53 -7.61 8.90
CA ASP A 111 10.35 -7.83 9.72
C ASP A 111 9.46 -6.58 9.80
N PHE A 112 8.27 -6.72 10.39
CA PHE A 112 7.31 -5.63 10.52
C PHE A 112 7.90 -4.38 11.19
N VAL A 113 8.58 -4.55 12.34
CA VAL A 113 9.06 -3.41 13.14
C VAL A 113 10.07 -2.61 12.35
N GLN A 114 11.01 -3.31 11.71
CA GLN A 114 12.07 -2.69 10.94
C GLN A 114 11.56 -2.12 9.61
N ALA A 115 10.61 -2.78 8.94
CA ALA A 115 9.97 -2.27 7.73
C ALA A 115 9.17 -0.98 7.99
N VAL A 116 8.38 -0.95 9.07
CA VAL A 116 7.65 0.25 9.52
C VAL A 116 8.62 1.40 9.80
N ALA A 117 9.74 1.12 10.50
CA ALA A 117 10.75 2.15 10.77
C ALA A 117 11.37 2.72 9.49
N ILE A 118 11.64 1.88 8.49
CA ILE A 118 12.17 2.31 7.19
C ILE A 118 11.17 3.21 6.44
N VAL A 119 9.88 2.81 6.38
CA VAL A 119 8.85 3.58 5.68
C VAL A 119 8.55 4.90 6.41
N ARG A 120 8.43 4.89 7.74
CA ARG A 120 8.28 6.12 8.55
C ARG A 120 9.44 7.08 8.29
N ARG A 121 10.67 6.56 8.24
CA ARG A 121 11.84 7.40 7.99
C ARG A 121 11.83 8.03 6.60
N ALA A 122 11.37 7.31 5.57
CA ALA A 122 11.16 7.93 4.25
C ALA A 122 10.14 9.08 4.31
N ARG A 123 9.05 8.90 5.05
CA ARG A 123 8.04 9.96 5.23
C ARG A 123 8.61 11.16 5.98
N GLU A 124 9.33 10.95 7.07
CA GLU A 124 10.01 12.04 7.82
C GLU A 124 10.97 12.83 6.91
N LEU A 125 11.71 12.14 6.04
CA LEU A 125 12.64 12.74 5.10
C LEU A 125 11.98 13.24 3.79
N GLN A 126 10.66 13.07 3.64
CA GLN A 126 9.88 13.40 2.44
C GLN A 126 10.44 12.76 1.15
N VAL A 127 11.01 11.55 1.25
CA VAL A 127 11.53 10.81 0.12
C VAL A 127 10.39 10.09 -0.60
N ASN A 128 10.11 10.52 -1.83
CA ASN A 128 9.06 9.97 -2.70
C ASN A 128 9.70 9.08 -3.79
N VAL A 129 9.67 7.76 -3.60
CA VAL A 129 10.00 6.76 -4.65
C VAL A 129 8.72 6.30 -5.34
N ASN A 130 8.78 5.81 -6.58
CA ASN A 130 7.56 5.47 -7.33
C ASN A 130 6.81 4.24 -6.76
N ALA A 131 7.50 3.33 -6.08
CA ALA A 131 6.90 2.23 -5.33
C ALA A 131 7.74 1.85 -4.11
N MET A 132 7.07 1.50 -3.01
CA MET A 132 7.68 0.85 -1.85
C MET A 132 7.01 -0.51 -1.67
N VAL A 133 7.81 -1.56 -1.60
CA VAL A 133 7.34 -2.94 -1.46
C VAL A 133 7.89 -3.52 -0.18
N THR A 134 7.01 -4.07 0.66
CA THR A 134 7.35 -4.71 1.94
C THR A 134 6.94 -6.18 1.94
N ARG A 135 7.30 -6.90 3.01
CA ARG A 135 6.90 -8.30 3.23
C ARG A 135 5.94 -8.40 4.40
N ASN A 136 4.71 -8.84 4.13
CA ASN A 136 3.69 -9.13 5.14
C ASN A 136 3.40 -7.98 6.13
N VAL A 137 3.66 -6.71 5.77
CA VAL A 137 3.35 -5.57 6.65
C VAL A 137 1.85 -5.31 6.68
N ILE A 138 1.14 -5.51 5.56
CA ILE A 138 -0.27 -5.15 5.42
C ILE A 138 -1.19 -6.08 6.23
N VAL A 139 -0.78 -7.34 6.43
CA VAL A 139 -1.55 -8.34 7.21
C VAL A 139 -1.03 -8.53 8.63
N ASP A 140 -0.06 -7.73 9.06
CA ASP A 140 0.35 -7.75 10.45
C ASP A 140 -0.71 -7.03 11.29
N PRO A 141 -1.26 -7.67 12.35
CA PRO A 141 -2.31 -7.04 13.16
C PRO A 141 -1.85 -5.72 13.81
N ARG A 142 -0.54 -5.49 13.95
CA ARG A 142 -0.02 -4.23 14.51
C ARG A 142 -0.20 -3.04 13.56
N LEU A 143 -0.47 -3.25 12.26
CA LEU A 143 -0.66 -2.18 11.28
C LEU A 143 -1.85 -1.27 11.64
N GLU A 144 -2.86 -1.77 12.35
CA GLU A 144 -3.99 -0.94 12.80
C GLU A 144 -3.55 0.25 13.67
N ASN A 145 -2.39 0.12 14.34
CA ASN A 145 -1.78 1.17 15.16
C ASN A 145 -0.83 2.08 14.35
N GLU A 146 -0.62 1.79 13.07
CA GLU A 146 0.27 2.48 12.16
C GLU A 146 -0.51 3.43 11.24
N THR A 147 -1.29 4.34 11.83
CA THR A 147 -2.17 5.28 11.10
C THR A 147 -1.43 6.11 10.05
N ASP A 148 -0.16 6.43 10.32
CA ASP A 148 0.72 7.15 9.42
C ASP A 148 1.13 6.37 8.16
N LEU A 149 0.90 5.05 8.14
CA LEU A 149 1.20 4.20 7.01
C LEU A 149 -0.04 3.87 6.18
N LEU A 150 -1.27 4.11 6.65
CA LEU A 150 -2.46 3.64 5.94
C LEU A 150 -2.68 4.31 4.58
N ASP A 151 -2.18 5.54 4.39
CA ASP A 151 -2.18 6.25 3.10
C ASP A 151 -0.80 6.22 2.41
N SER A 152 0.07 5.34 2.90
CA SER A 152 1.43 5.24 2.44
C SER A 152 1.57 4.51 1.14
N GLY A 153 0.52 4.13 0.38
CA GLY A 153 0.62 3.49 -0.96
C GLY A 153 1.55 2.26 -1.06
N VAL A 154 2.03 1.75 0.09
CA VAL A 154 3.00 0.65 0.18
C VAL A 154 2.33 -0.59 -0.37
N LEU A 155 3.08 -1.34 -1.17
CA LEU A 155 2.69 -2.67 -1.56
C LEU A 155 3.28 -3.70 -0.61
N ASP A 156 2.61 -4.82 -0.48
CA ASP A 156 3.23 -6.01 0.07
C ASP A 156 2.77 -7.27 -0.67
N ARG A 157 3.40 -8.38 -0.33
CA ARG A 157 2.96 -9.73 -0.69
C ARG A 157 2.52 -10.45 0.57
N GLY A 158 1.52 -11.33 0.43
CA GLY A 158 1.29 -12.45 1.34
C GLY A 158 0.64 -13.64 0.65
N SER A 159 0.77 -14.82 1.27
CA SER A 159 -0.02 -16.01 0.88
C SER A 159 -1.39 -16.05 1.56
N TRP A 160 -1.61 -15.25 2.60
CA TRP A 160 -2.81 -15.23 3.43
C TRP A 160 -3.52 -13.89 3.38
N ILE A 161 -4.85 -13.90 3.36
CA ILE A 161 -5.73 -12.73 3.53
C ILE A 161 -6.89 -13.11 4.47
N PRO A 162 -7.12 -12.36 5.56
CA PRO A 162 -8.27 -12.58 6.44
C PRO A 162 -9.61 -12.18 5.80
N ILE A 163 -10.76 -12.76 6.21
CA ILE A 163 -12.08 -12.54 5.56
C ILE A 163 -12.57 -11.12 5.66
N ARG A 164 -12.25 -10.40 6.75
CA ARG A 164 -12.77 -9.03 7.00
C ARG A 164 -12.48 -8.03 5.87
N GLU A 165 -11.72 -8.46 4.89
CA GLU A 165 -11.02 -7.69 3.87
C GLU A 165 -11.54 -8.04 2.47
N TYR A 166 -12.49 -9.00 2.36
CA TYR A 166 -13.23 -9.31 1.15
C TYR A 166 -14.71 -9.61 1.44
N ASP A 167 -15.61 -9.03 0.63
CA ASP A 167 -17.06 -9.20 0.77
C ASP A 167 -17.57 -10.55 0.21
N LYS A 168 -16.73 -11.28 -0.52
CA LYS A 168 -17.05 -12.55 -1.18
C LYS A 168 -15.84 -13.49 -1.14
N PRO A 169 -16.03 -14.80 -0.90
CA PRO A 169 -14.96 -15.79 -1.03
C PRO A 169 -14.17 -15.56 -2.32
N LEU A 170 -12.84 -15.57 -2.24
CA LEU A 170 -12.03 -15.38 -3.44
C LEU A 170 -12.20 -16.61 -4.32
N ALA A 171 -12.29 -16.44 -5.64
CA ALA A 171 -12.48 -17.58 -6.56
C ALA A 171 -11.33 -18.61 -6.54
N ILE A 172 -10.21 -18.27 -5.88
CA ILE A 172 -9.06 -19.14 -5.67
C ILE A 172 -9.15 -19.95 -4.36
N ASP A 173 -10.07 -19.57 -3.47
CA ASP A 173 -10.49 -20.40 -2.34
C ASP A 173 -11.36 -21.51 -2.95
N ASP A 174 -10.69 -22.55 -3.43
CA ASP A 174 -11.30 -23.69 -4.12
C ASP A 174 -12.39 -24.31 -3.23
N GLU A 175 -13.57 -24.60 -3.80
CA GLU A 175 -14.59 -25.41 -3.12
C GLU A 175 -13.94 -26.75 -2.81
N CYS A 176 -13.63 -27.00 -1.55
CA CYS A 176 -12.61 -28.01 -1.28
C CYS A 176 -13.05 -29.39 -1.78
N LEU A 177 -12.28 -29.92 -2.73
CA LEU A 177 -12.72 -31.01 -3.60
C LEU A 177 -12.62 -32.38 -2.92
N THR A 178 -11.84 -32.46 -1.84
CA THR A 178 -11.57 -33.72 -1.13
C THR A 178 -11.66 -33.49 0.37
N LEU A 179 -12.43 -34.33 1.06
CA LEU A 179 -12.53 -34.30 2.52
C LEU A 179 -11.19 -34.75 3.11
N SER A 180 -10.47 -33.82 3.74
CA SER A 180 -9.40 -34.14 4.69
C SER A 180 -10.01 -34.76 5.97
N PRO A 181 -9.29 -35.59 6.75
CA PRO A 181 -9.77 -36.10 8.04
C PRO A 181 -10.21 -35.00 9.01
N ILE A 182 -9.55 -33.85 8.90
CA ILE A 182 -9.84 -32.67 9.73
C ILE A 182 -10.92 -31.77 9.11
N GLY A 183 -11.60 -32.27 8.08
CA GLY A 183 -12.69 -31.60 7.38
C GLY A 183 -12.23 -30.72 6.22
N CYS A 184 -13.24 -30.31 5.45
CA CYS A 184 -13.10 -29.35 4.36
C CYS A 184 -13.15 -27.94 4.96
N VAL A 185 -11.98 -27.32 5.12
CA VAL A 185 -11.84 -26.00 5.74
C VAL A 185 -11.04 -25.12 4.80
N ASP A 186 -11.73 -24.20 4.14
CA ASP A 186 -11.09 -23.16 3.33
C ASP A 186 -10.63 -21.97 4.21
N GLY A 187 -10.01 -20.97 3.57
CA GLY A 187 -9.54 -19.78 4.27
C GLY A 187 -10.66 -19.00 4.96
N PHE A 188 -11.84 -18.97 4.35
CA PHE A 188 -13.01 -18.32 4.92
C PHE A 188 -13.48 -19.04 6.19
N MET A 189 -13.67 -20.34 6.16
CA MET A 189 -14.07 -21.12 7.32
C MET A 189 -13.06 -21.00 8.47
N LEU A 190 -11.76 -21.07 8.19
CA LEU A 190 -10.72 -20.92 9.21
C LEU A 190 -10.82 -19.56 9.91
N ASP A 191 -11.01 -18.49 9.15
CA ASP A 191 -11.04 -17.14 9.70
C ASP A 191 -12.36 -16.87 10.46
N GLN A 192 -13.49 -17.44 10.02
CA GLN A 192 -14.74 -17.45 10.80
C GLN A 192 -14.54 -18.16 12.14
N TRP A 193 -13.87 -19.32 12.14
CA TRP A 193 -13.57 -20.04 13.38
C TRP A 193 -12.65 -19.22 14.29
N ALA A 194 -11.56 -18.66 13.76
CA ALA A 194 -10.67 -17.80 14.54
C ALA A 194 -11.44 -16.63 15.16
N GLN A 195 -12.32 -15.99 14.39
CA GLN A 195 -13.17 -14.91 14.86
C GLN A 195 -14.12 -15.35 15.97
N GLN A 196 -14.77 -16.51 15.81
CA GLN A 196 -15.70 -17.05 16.80
C GLN A 196 -15.00 -17.40 18.12
N TYR A 197 -13.82 -18.03 18.06
CA TYR A 197 -13.13 -18.53 19.25
C TYR A 197 -12.22 -17.51 19.93
N THR A 198 -11.66 -16.57 19.18
CA THR A 198 -10.66 -15.62 19.69
C THR A 198 -11.10 -14.15 19.62
N GLY A 199 -12.22 -13.87 18.94
CA GLY A 199 -12.66 -12.50 18.65
C GLY A 199 -11.82 -11.78 17.58
N ARG A 200 -10.83 -12.47 16.98
CA ARG A 200 -9.88 -11.92 16.01
C ARG A 200 -9.82 -12.78 14.76
N ALA A 201 -9.48 -12.13 13.65
CA ALA A 201 -9.20 -12.79 12.39
C ALA A 201 -7.99 -13.74 12.51
N ALA A 202 -7.96 -14.81 11.73
CA ALA A 202 -6.84 -15.74 11.66
C ALA A 202 -5.60 -15.02 11.14
N THR A 203 -4.49 -15.19 11.85
CA THR A 203 -3.20 -14.65 11.41
C THR A 203 -2.61 -15.52 10.30
N SER A 204 -1.67 -14.97 9.53
CA SER A 204 -0.90 -15.77 8.56
C SER A 204 -0.24 -16.99 9.21
N SER A 205 0.31 -16.83 10.43
CA SER A 205 0.90 -17.94 11.17
C SER A 205 -0.12 -19.01 11.54
N THR A 206 -1.35 -18.63 11.88
CA THR A 206 -2.45 -19.56 12.18
C THR A 206 -2.83 -20.35 10.93
N ALA A 207 -3.01 -19.66 9.80
CA ALA A 207 -3.32 -20.28 8.53
C ALA A 207 -2.21 -21.23 8.07
N GLU A 208 -0.94 -20.84 8.23
CA GLU A 208 0.21 -21.67 7.86
C GLU A 208 0.26 -22.99 8.66
N GLN A 209 0.03 -22.93 9.97
CA GLN A 209 0.00 -24.12 10.83
C GLN A 209 -1.19 -25.02 10.48
N PHE A 210 -2.38 -24.44 10.31
CA PHE A 210 -3.59 -25.18 9.98
C PHE A 210 -3.48 -25.87 8.62
N GLY A 211 -3.01 -25.14 7.59
CA GLY A 211 -2.80 -25.70 6.27
C GLY A 211 -1.73 -26.79 6.23
N ALA A 212 -0.70 -26.71 7.08
CA ALA A 212 0.31 -27.76 7.17
C ALA A 212 -0.27 -29.06 7.73
N LEU A 213 -1.18 -28.95 8.71
CA LEU A 213 -1.94 -30.09 9.23
C LEU A 213 -2.87 -30.68 8.16
N GLN A 214 -3.55 -29.84 7.37
CA GLN A 214 -4.40 -30.31 6.26
C GLN A 214 -3.60 -31.13 5.25
N VAL A 215 -2.43 -30.65 4.84
CA VAL A 215 -1.57 -31.33 3.88
C VAL A 215 -1.08 -32.66 4.44
N LEU A 216 -0.53 -32.67 5.65
CA LEU A 216 -0.01 -33.90 6.26
C LEU A 216 -1.12 -34.95 6.44
N SER A 217 -2.30 -34.53 6.87
CA SER A 217 -3.44 -35.41 7.09
C SER A 217 -3.92 -36.06 5.79
N GLN A 218 -4.05 -35.27 4.72
CA GLN A 218 -4.40 -35.79 3.38
C GLN A 218 -3.32 -36.73 2.82
N ALA A 219 -2.04 -36.41 3.05
CA ALA A 219 -0.95 -37.27 2.57
C ALA A 219 -0.92 -38.64 3.28
N ILE A 220 -1.22 -38.68 4.59
CA ILE A 220 -1.35 -39.94 5.35
C ILE A 220 -2.52 -40.78 4.85
N GLU A 221 -3.67 -40.15 4.59
CA GLU A 221 -4.83 -40.85 4.02
C GLU A 221 -4.54 -41.40 2.63
N ALA A 222 -3.98 -40.58 1.74
CA ALA A 222 -3.63 -40.99 0.39
C ALA A 222 -2.58 -42.12 0.38
N ALA A 223 -1.69 -42.15 1.38
CA ALA A 223 -0.71 -43.23 1.55
C ALA A 223 -1.34 -44.51 2.14
N GLY A 224 -2.51 -44.41 2.77
CA GLY A 224 -3.09 -45.48 3.58
C GLY A 224 -2.16 -45.94 4.71
N SER A 225 -1.24 -45.08 5.14
CA SER A 225 -0.12 -45.45 6.02
C SER A 225 0.50 -44.20 6.68
N VAL A 226 1.13 -44.42 7.83
CA VAL A 226 1.98 -43.41 8.52
C VAL A 226 3.48 -43.65 8.26
N ASP A 227 3.82 -44.62 7.40
CA ASP A 227 5.19 -44.87 6.97
C ASP A 227 5.73 -43.65 6.21
N ILE A 228 6.87 -43.10 6.66
CA ILE A 228 7.42 -41.83 6.16
C ILE A 228 7.67 -41.89 4.64
N PRO A 229 8.36 -42.90 4.08
CA PRO A 229 8.52 -43.04 2.63
C PRO A 229 7.18 -43.02 1.87
N ALA A 230 6.16 -43.74 2.35
CA ALA A 230 4.84 -43.77 1.72
C ALA A 230 4.17 -42.38 1.73
N VAL A 231 4.25 -41.65 2.85
CA VAL A 231 3.70 -40.29 2.98
C VAL A 231 4.45 -39.29 2.08
N VAL A 232 5.78 -39.37 2.01
CA VAL A 232 6.61 -38.51 1.15
C VAL A 232 6.23 -38.70 -0.33
N ILE A 233 5.98 -39.93 -0.79
CA ILE A 233 5.52 -40.19 -2.16
C ILE A 233 4.22 -39.43 -2.46
N GLN A 234 3.29 -39.37 -1.50
CA GLN A 234 2.05 -38.61 -1.68
C GLN A 234 2.30 -37.11 -1.71
N LEU A 235 3.12 -36.57 -0.78
CA LEU A 235 3.48 -35.15 -0.76
C LEU A 235 4.08 -34.66 -2.09
N GLU A 236 4.76 -35.52 -2.84
CA GLU A 236 5.35 -35.19 -4.15
C GLU A 236 4.43 -35.39 -5.35
N SER A 237 3.27 -36.05 -5.21
CA SER A 237 2.48 -36.55 -6.34
C SER A 237 1.04 -36.07 -6.40
N VAL A 238 0.48 -35.52 -5.32
CA VAL A 238 -0.92 -35.10 -5.28
C VAL A 238 -1.09 -33.59 -5.07
N TYR A 239 -2.29 -33.11 -5.39
CA TYR A 239 -2.75 -31.78 -5.01
C TYR A 239 -3.42 -31.86 -3.65
N PHE A 240 -3.25 -30.82 -2.84
CA PHE A 240 -3.82 -30.73 -1.51
C PHE A 240 -4.77 -29.55 -1.43
N SER A 241 -6.00 -29.79 -0.98
CA SER A 241 -6.92 -28.70 -0.62
C SER A 241 -6.48 -28.14 0.74
N THR A 242 -6.27 -26.82 0.81
CA THR A 242 -5.83 -26.15 2.03
C THR A 242 -6.62 -24.86 2.25
N VAL A 243 -6.47 -24.24 3.42
CA VAL A 243 -6.96 -22.88 3.70
C VAL A 243 -6.38 -21.80 2.78
N PHE A 244 -5.39 -22.15 1.95
CA PHE A 244 -4.81 -21.27 0.93
C PHE A 244 -5.25 -21.63 -0.49
N GLY A 245 -6.30 -22.45 -0.63
CA GLY A 245 -6.69 -23.08 -1.89
C GLY A 245 -5.84 -24.31 -2.23
N LEU A 246 -5.85 -24.69 -3.50
CA LEU A 246 -5.13 -25.85 -4.02
C LEU A 246 -3.61 -25.66 -3.93
N SER A 247 -2.93 -26.59 -3.29
CA SER A 247 -1.49 -26.58 -3.05
C SER A 247 -0.82 -27.77 -3.73
N VAL A 248 0.26 -27.51 -4.47
CA VAL A 248 1.12 -28.54 -5.07
C VAL A 248 2.58 -28.29 -4.69
N TYR A 249 3.33 -29.35 -4.43
CA TYR A 249 4.72 -29.25 -3.99
C TYR A 249 5.69 -29.54 -5.13
N GLY A 250 6.72 -28.71 -5.28
CA GLY A 250 7.77 -28.97 -6.26
C GLY A 250 8.64 -30.15 -5.81
N ARG A 251 8.89 -31.12 -6.69
CA ARG A 251 9.74 -32.31 -6.41
C ARG A 251 11.17 -32.00 -5.96
N VAL A 252 11.69 -30.82 -6.28
CA VAL A 252 13.07 -30.42 -5.94
C VAL A 252 13.11 -29.38 -4.82
N SER A 253 12.13 -28.49 -4.78
CA SER A 253 12.06 -27.47 -3.74
C SER A 253 11.40 -27.98 -2.47
N HIS A 254 10.50 -28.97 -2.56
CA HIS A 254 9.53 -29.36 -1.53
C HIS A 254 8.76 -28.17 -0.94
N MET A 255 8.61 -27.10 -1.72
CA MET A 255 7.87 -25.91 -1.35
C MET A 255 6.64 -25.80 -2.24
N VAL A 256 5.56 -25.25 -1.68
CA VAL A 256 4.32 -25.08 -2.45
C VAL A 256 4.52 -24.12 -3.61
N ALA A 257 3.94 -24.45 -4.77
CA ALA A 257 3.71 -23.53 -5.87
C ALA A 257 2.23 -23.14 -5.87
N ARG A 258 1.93 -21.88 -5.57
CA ARG A 258 0.58 -21.31 -5.67
C ARG A 258 0.63 -19.86 -6.14
N GLU A 259 -0.50 -19.18 -6.23
CA GLU A 259 -0.48 -17.72 -6.39
C GLU A 259 -0.36 -17.04 -5.01
N THR A 260 0.43 -15.98 -4.93
CA THR A 260 0.42 -15.07 -3.78
C THR A 260 -0.36 -13.82 -4.15
N TYR A 261 -0.96 -13.21 -3.16
CA TYR A 261 -1.62 -11.93 -3.31
C TYR A 261 -0.60 -10.79 -3.23
N VAL A 262 -0.82 -9.78 -4.05
CA VAL A 262 -0.20 -8.47 -3.89
C VAL A 262 -1.26 -7.53 -3.37
N ARG A 263 -0.94 -6.82 -2.29
CA ARG A 263 -1.83 -5.83 -1.69
C ARG A 263 -1.19 -4.45 -1.76
N GLN A 264 -2.01 -3.42 -1.79
CA GLN A 264 -1.53 -2.04 -1.72
C GLN A 264 -2.39 -1.23 -0.74
N LEU A 265 -1.74 -0.43 0.12
CA LEU A 265 -2.42 0.51 1.01
C LEU A 265 -2.99 1.69 0.20
N LEU A 266 -4.30 1.84 0.14
CA LEU A 266 -5.02 2.84 -0.66
C LEU A 266 -6.17 3.41 0.17
N GLY A 267 -6.11 4.71 0.46
CA GLY A 267 -7.21 5.46 1.10
C GLY A 267 -7.58 4.93 2.49
N GLY A 268 -6.59 4.76 3.36
CA GLY A 268 -6.79 4.32 4.75
C GLY A 268 -7.01 2.82 4.95
N THR A 269 -7.10 2.04 3.87
CA THR A 269 -7.28 0.58 3.88
C THR A 269 -6.29 -0.07 2.90
N TYR A 270 -6.34 -1.37 2.71
CA TYR A 270 -5.64 -2.02 1.61
C TYR A 270 -6.60 -2.63 0.61
N LYS A 271 -6.09 -2.88 -0.60
CA LYS A 271 -6.79 -3.61 -1.65
C LYS A 271 -5.90 -4.68 -2.23
N ILE A 272 -6.49 -5.82 -2.59
CA ILE A 272 -5.80 -6.82 -3.41
C ILE A 272 -5.66 -6.23 -4.83
N VAL A 273 -4.44 -6.16 -5.34
CA VAL A 273 -4.13 -5.61 -6.66
C VAL A 273 -3.60 -6.64 -7.64
N ALA A 274 -3.24 -7.84 -7.15
CA ALA A 274 -2.95 -9.01 -7.97
C ALA A 274 -3.11 -10.31 -7.15
N PRO A 275 -3.32 -11.48 -7.79
CA PRO A 275 -3.49 -11.68 -9.24
C PRO A 275 -4.81 -11.06 -9.77
N PRO A 276 -4.98 -10.87 -11.10
CA PRO A 276 -6.20 -10.27 -11.67
C PRO A 276 -7.50 -10.99 -11.26
N SER A 277 -7.44 -12.31 -11.08
CA SER A 277 -8.58 -13.14 -10.63
C SER A 277 -9.09 -12.79 -9.22
N ALA A 278 -8.25 -12.18 -8.39
CA ALA A 278 -8.57 -11.76 -7.03
C ALA A 278 -8.45 -10.24 -6.83
N ALA A 279 -8.14 -9.48 -7.87
CA ALA A 279 -7.88 -8.05 -7.78
C ALA A 279 -9.17 -7.28 -7.51
N GLN A 280 -9.15 -6.51 -6.42
CA GLN A 280 -10.19 -5.55 -6.03
C GLN A 280 -9.91 -4.14 -6.57
N ALA A 281 -8.65 -3.88 -6.94
CA ALA A 281 -8.20 -2.62 -7.52
C ALA A 281 -7.04 -2.88 -8.50
N VAL A 282 -6.70 -1.87 -9.31
CA VAL A 282 -5.45 -1.87 -10.08
C VAL A 282 -4.30 -1.34 -9.22
N ILE A 283 -3.06 -1.70 -9.56
CA ILE A 283 -1.88 -1.13 -8.91
C ILE A 283 -1.83 0.37 -9.20
N VAL A 284 -1.68 1.18 -8.15
CA VAL A 284 -1.41 2.62 -8.27
C VAL A 284 0.09 2.82 -8.36
N TYR A 285 0.57 3.15 -9.57
CA TYR A 285 1.97 3.42 -9.87
C TYR A 285 2.11 4.61 -10.84
N PRO A 286 2.96 5.62 -10.56
CA PRO A 286 3.71 5.79 -9.33
C PRO A 286 2.75 6.01 -8.14
N ARG A 287 3.22 5.69 -6.94
CA ARG A 287 2.47 5.97 -5.71
C ARG A 287 2.19 7.47 -5.54
N PRO A 288 1.14 7.84 -4.80
CA PRO A 288 0.99 9.22 -4.35
C PRO A 288 2.17 9.66 -3.47
N THR A 289 2.53 10.94 -3.58
CA THR A 289 3.55 11.54 -2.72
C THR A 289 3.05 11.62 -1.27
N TRP A 290 3.97 11.77 -0.31
CA TRP A 290 3.60 12.00 1.09
C TRP A 290 2.71 13.25 1.25
N GLN A 291 3.03 14.33 0.52
CA GLN A 291 2.28 15.58 0.56
C GLN A 291 0.86 15.44 -0.01
N TYR A 292 0.71 14.69 -1.12
CA TYR A 292 -0.61 14.37 -1.67
C TYR A 292 -1.43 13.57 -0.66
N SER A 293 -0.86 12.50 -0.09
CA SER A 293 -1.55 11.65 0.89
C SER A 293 -1.98 12.46 2.13
N ASP A 294 -1.14 13.37 2.61
CA ASP A 294 -1.49 14.26 3.72
C ASP A 294 -2.62 15.22 3.36
N CYS A 295 -2.61 15.78 2.15
CA CYS A 295 -3.69 16.63 1.66
C CYS A 295 -5.02 15.87 1.58
N THR A 296 -5.04 14.67 1.00
CA THR A 296 -6.27 13.88 0.87
C THR A 296 -6.82 13.43 2.23
N ARG A 297 -5.94 12.99 3.14
CA ARG A 297 -6.33 12.49 4.47
C ARG A 297 -6.93 13.59 5.35
N THR A 298 -6.39 14.79 5.28
CA THR A 298 -6.82 15.93 6.11
C THR A 298 -7.94 16.75 5.48
N HIS A 299 -8.45 16.36 4.30
CA HIS A 299 -9.34 17.18 3.48
C HIS A 299 -8.75 18.58 3.25
N GLY A 300 -7.47 18.64 2.90
CA GLY A 300 -6.67 19.87 2.85
C GLY A 300 -7.21 20.95 1.90
N CYS A 301 -8.13 20.60 1.00
CA CYS A 301 -8.81 21.53 0.08
C CYS A 301 -10.23 21.92 0.53
N ASN A 302 -10.60 21.66 1.79
CA ASN A 302 -11.90 22.00 2.40
C ASN A 302 -13.15 21.54 1.62
N GLY A 303 -13.02 20.51 0.78
CA GLY A 303 -14.11 20.03 -0.09
C GLY A 303 -14.42 20.95 -1.29
N HIS A 304 -13.56 21.91 -1.59
CA HIS A 304 -13.72 22.91 -2.66
C HIS A 304 -12.55 22.91 -3.64
N GLY A 305 -11.97 21.73 -3.87
CA GLY A 305 -10.88 21.52 -4.80
C GLY A 305 -10.30 20.12 -4.73
N ALA A 306 -9.29 19.86 -5.55
CA ALA A 306 -8.57 18.59 -5.60
C ALA A 306 -7.11 18.75 -5.17
N CYS A 307 -6.59 17.79 -4.42
CA CYS A 307 -5.18 17.74 -4.04
C CYS A 307 -4.29 17.48 -5.26
N GLN A 308 -3.17 18.18 -5.35
CA GLN A 308 -2.12 17.97 -6.34
C GLN A 308 -0.95 17.17 -5.75
N ASN A 309 -0.05 16.69 -6.60
CA ASN A 309 1.08 15.84 -6.21
C ASN A 309 2.07 16.52 -5.23
N ASP A 310 2.06 17.84 -5.11
CA ASP A 310 2.87 18.59 -4.15
C ASP A 310 2.12 18.89 -2.84
N GLY A 311 0.89 18.38 -2.70
CA GLY A 311 -0.03 18.65 -1.58
C GLY A 311 -0.74 20.00 -1.66
N SER A 312 -0.56 20.76 -2.74
CA SER A 312 -1.35 21.98 -2.99
C SER A 312 -2.76 21.63 -3.48
N CYS A 313 -3.64 22.64 -3.54
CA CYS A 313 -5.03 22.47 -3.96
C CYS A 313 -5.31 23.16 -5.30
N ALA A 314 -5.89 22.41 -6.24
CA ALA A 314 -6.58 22.96 -7.40
C ALA A 314 -8.02 23.30 -7.00
N CYS A 315 -8.29 24.58 -6.71
CA CYS A 315 -9.62 24.99 -6.24
C CYS A 315 -10.68 24.95 -7.33
N ASP A 316 -11.90 24.55 -6.93
CA ASP A 316 -13.08 24.61 -7.76
C ASP A 316 -13.42 26.07 -8.11
N PHE A 317 -14.20 26.24 -9.18
CA PHE A 317 -14.64 27.56 -9.60
C PHE A 317 -15.34 28.31 -8.44
N GLY A 318 -14.91 29.54 -8.21
CA GLY A 318 -15.44 30.37 -7.13
C GLY A 318 -14.74 30.19 -5.78
N TRP A 319 -13.71 29.34 -5.68
CA TRP A 319 -12.89 29.17 -4.48
C TRP A 319 -11.42 29.56 -4.71
N THR A 320 -10.73 29.98 -3.66
CA THR A 320 -9.33 30.40 -3.69
C THR A 320 -8.64 30.21 -2.34
N GLY A 321 -7.35 30.50 -2.29
CA GLY A 321 -6.46 30.29 -1.15
C GLY A 321 -5.79 28.92 -1.19
N ARG A 322 -4.77 28.74 -0.33
CA ARG A 322 -3.94 27.52 -0.28
C ARG A 322 -4.75 26.24 -0.05
N GLN A 323 -5.89 26.35 0.62
CA GLN A 323 -6.77 25.24 1.01
C GLN A 323 -8.19 25.39 0.43
N CYS A 324 -8.39 26.28 -0.56
CA CYS A 324 -9.71 26.55 -1.14
C CYS A 324 -10.78 26.95 -0.11
N SER A 325 -10.39 27.70 0.92
CA SER A 325 -11.29 28.12 2.01
C SER A 325 -11.96 29.48 1.76
N ALA A 326 -11.56 30.23 0.74
CA ALA A 326 -12.10 31.56 0.46
C ALA A 326 -12.96 31.55 -0.81
N GLN A 327 -14.21 32.02 -0.71
CA GLN A 327 -15.13 32.10 -1.85
C GLN A 327 -15.01 33.46 -2.57
N TRP A 328 -14.80 33.45 -3.90
CA TRP A 328 -14.72 34.62 -4.79
C TRP A 328 -15.97 35.49 -4.78
N GLY A 329 -17.13 34.92 -4.43
CA GLY A 329 -18.39 35.65 -4.36
C GLY A 329 -18.30 36.87 -3.44
N ILE A 330 -17.54 36.77 -2.34
CA ILE A 330 -17.44 37.86 -1.37
C ILE A 330 -16.63 39.04 -1.94
N PRO A 331 -15.40 38.88 -2.47
CA PRO A 331 -14.67 39.98 -3.10
C PRO A 331 -15.42 40.63 -4.27
N VAL A 332 -16.02 39.83 -5.16
CA VAL A 332 -16.72 40.36 -6.34
C VAL A 332 -18.02 41.08 -5.93
N LEU A 333 -18.76 40.58 -4.94
CA LEU A 333 -19.90 41.29 -4.36
C LEU A 333 -19.46 42.59 -3.69
N ILE A 334 -18.36 42.60 -2.94
CA ILE A 334 -17.85 43.83 -2.30
C ILE A 334 -17.46 44.86 -3.36
N VAL A 335 -16.71 44.46 -4.40
CA VAL A 335 -16.35 45.35 -5.51
C VAL A 335 -17.59 45.84 -6.25
N GLY A 336 -18.56 44.96 -6.49
CA GLY A 336 -19.85 45.31 -7.08
C GLY A 336 -20.64 46.31 -6.24
N ILE A 337 -20.71 46.11 -4.91
CA ILE A 337 -21.36 47.01 -3.95
C ILE A 337 -20.63 48.36 -3.90
N ILE A 338 -19.30 48.37 -3.87
CA ILE A 338 -18.51 49.61 -3.87
C ILE A 338 -18.75 50.39 -5.17
N LEU A 339 -18.71 49.72 -6.33
CA LEU A 339 -19.01 50.34 -7.62
C LEU A 339 -20.44 50.88 -7.67
N ALA A 340 -21.42 50.13 -7.18
CA ALA A 340 -22.81 50.58 -7.10
C ALA A 340 -22.97 51.80 -6.19
N LEU A 341 -22.32 51.82 -5.01
CA LEU A 341 -22.32 52.96 -4.09
C LEU A 341 -21.63 54.20 -4.70
N LEU A 342 -20.53 54.02 -5.42
CA LEU A 342 -19.84 55.11 -6.13
C LEU A 342 -20.68 55.70 -7.27
N LEU A 343 -21.40 54.86 -8.01
CA LEU A 343 -22.34 55.30 -9.04
C LEU A 343 -23.54 56.02 -8.43
N PHE A 344 -24.09 55.50 -7.33
CA PHE A 344 -25.22 56.11 -6.61
C PHE A 344 -24.86 57.49 -6.04
N THR A 345 -23.72 57.62 -5.37
CA THR A 345 -23.24 58.90 -4.81
C THR A 345 -22.97 59.95 -5.89
N ARG A 346 -22.40 59.56 -7.04
CA ARG A 346 -22.27 60.45 -8.21
C ARG A 346 -23.63 60.91 -8.73
N GLY A 347 -24.58 59.98 -8.87
CA GLY A 347 -25.95 60.30 -9.28
C GLY A 347 -26.62 61.31 -8.33
N LEU A 348 -26.51 61.08 -7.02
CA LEU A 348 -27.04 61.96 -5.98
C LEU A 348 -26.41 63.36 -6.03
N MET A 349 -25.07 63.43 -6.13
CA MET A 349 -24.34 64.70 -6.24
C MET A 349 -24.76 65.48 -7.49
N SER A 350 -24.92 64.81 -8.64
CA SER A 350 -25.40 65.45 -9.87
C SER A 350 -26.85 65.94 -9.75
N ALA A 351 -27.73 65.18 -9.09
CA ALA A 351 -29.11 65.59 -8.85
C ALA A 351 -29.18 66.81 -7.91
N LEU A 352 -28.37 66.84 -6.84
CA LEU A 352 -28.27 67.96 -5.92
C LEU A 352 -27.71 69.22 -6.59
N ALA A 353 -26.69 69.09 -7.44
CA ALA A 353 -26.14 70.19 -8.23
C ALA A 353 -27.20 70.78 -9.18
N ASN A 354 -27.93 69.93 -9.92
CA ASN A 354 -29.02 70.37 -10.79
C ASN A 354 -30.18 71.05 -10.02
N ALA A 355 -30.53 70.54 -8.84
CA ALA A 355 -31.56 71.14 -7.99
C ALA A 355 -31.12 72.53 -7.48
N ARG A 356 -29.83 72.72 -7.17
CA ARG A 356 -29.27 74.02 -6.78
C ARG A 356 -29.32 75.02 -7.93
N VAL A 357 -28.88 74.62 -9.13
CA VAL A 357 -28.95 75.47 -10.34
C VAL A 357 -30.40 75.86 -10.64
N LYS A 358 -31.35 74.93 -10.55
CA LYS A 358 -32.79 75.25 -10.71
C LYS A 358 -33.28 76.25 -9.67
N ARG A 359 -32.88 76.14 -8.39
CA ARG A 359 -33.24 77.12 -7.35
C ARG A 359 -32.65 78.50 -7.64
N GLU A 360 -31.40 78.57 -8.07
CA GLU A 360 -30.75 79.84 -8.42
C GLU A 360 -31.39 80.49 -9.65
N LEU A 361 -31.75 79.70 -10.67
CA LEU A 361 -32.50 80.20 -11.83
C LEU A 361 -33.90 80.70 -11.45
N HIS A 362 -34.63 79.98 -10.60
CA HIS A 362 -35.93 80.46 -10.08
C HIS A 362 -35.76 81.75 -9.27
N ALA A 363 -34.75 81.84 -8.40
CA ALA A 363 -34.49 83.04 -7.60
C ALA A 363 -34.03 84.24 -8.46
N ALA A 364 -33.32 83.99 -9.57
CA ALA A 364 -32.95 85.02 -10.55
C ALA A 364 -34.17 85.50 -11.34
N HIS A 365 -35.06 84.59 -11.75
CA HIS A 365 -36.30 84.95 -12.43
C HIS A 365 -37.21 85.84 -11.57
N TRP A 366 -37.35 85.53 -10.28
CA TRP A 366 -38.11 86.36 -9.34
C TRP A 366 -37.51 87.75 -9.11
N ARG A 367 -36.18 87.89 -9.14
CA ARG A 367 -35.51 89.21 -9.01
C ARG A 367 -35.64 90.11 -10.24
N GLY A 368 -35.99 89.56 -11.40
CA GLY A 368 -36.20 90.33 -12.63
C GLY A 368 -37.61 90.91 -12.78
N GLN A 369 -38.54 90.60 -11.87
CA GLN A 369 -39.95 91.03 -11.95
C GLN A 369 -40.34 92.10 -10.91
N THR A 370 -39.38 92.56 -10.09
CA THR A 370 -39.49 93.70 -9.18
C THR A 370 -38.68 94.86 -9.71
#